data_AF-C6W575-F1
#
_entry.id   AF-C6W575-F1
#
_cell.length_a   1.000
_cell.length_b   1.000
_cell.length_c   1.000
_cell.angle_alpha   90.00
_cell.angle_beta   90.00
_cell.angle_gamma   90.00
#
_symmetry.space_group_name_H-M   'P 1'
#
loop_
_entity.id
_entity.type
_entity.pdbx_description
1 polymer ?
#
loop_
_entity_poly.entity_id
_entity_poly.type
_entity_poly.pdbx_seq_one_letter_code
_entity_poly.pdbx_strand_id
1 'polypeptide(L)'
;MLTKIRRIGNSQGILLSKAMLDQVDIEEYVNVEVKGNAIMIFPASTNPREGWAEQFRLANENEASAEDQNAMGDLFNAFDDSEWTW
;
A
#
# COMPACT_ATOMS: atom_id res chain seq x y z
N MET A 1 26.39 -11.83 10.50
CA MET A 1 26.96 -10.77 9.66
C MET A 1 26.75 -9.44 10.36
N LEU A 2 27.78 -8.60 10.48
CA LEU A 2 27.63 -7.23 10.97
C LEU A 2 27.39 -6.31 9.76
N THR A 3 26.23 -5.65 9.70
CA THR A 3 25.85 -4.77 8.58
C THR A 3 25.65 -3.35 9.06
N LYS A 4 26.11 -2.39 8.26
CA LYS A 4 25.94 -0.96 8.52
C LYS A 4 24.54 -0.50 8.10
N ILE A 5 23.88 0.25 8.99
CA ILE A 5 22.64 0.97 8.68
C ILE A 5 22.96 2.15 7.74
N ARG A 6 22.15 2.32 6.70
CA ARG A 6 22.28 3.40 5.71
C ARG A 6 21.07 4.32 5.79
N ARG A 7 21.27 5.61 5.51
CA ARG A 7 20.19 6.59 5.42
C ARG A 7 19.57 6.54 4.02
N ILE A 8 18.23 6.53 3.97
CA ILE A 8 17.43 6.54 2.75
C ILE A 8 16.40 7.67 2.90
N GLY A 9 16.75 8.88 2.47
CA GLY A 9 15.94 10.07 2.74
C GLY A 9 15.78 10.33 4.24
N ASN A 10 14.53 10.38 4.71
CA ASN A 10 14.21 10.49 6.14
C ASN A 10 14.19 9.14 6.88
N SER A 11 14.34 8.04 6.14
CA SER A 11 14.33 6.68 6.68
C SER A 11 15.73 6.10 6.80
N GLN A 12 15.82 4.92 7.39
CA GLN A 12 17.03 4.12 7.48
C GLN A 12 16.77 2.70 6.97
N GLY A 13 17.80 2.06 6.43
CA GLY A 13 17.70 0.69 5.92
C GLY A 13 18.99 -0.09 6.07
N ILE A 14 18.88 -1.41 5.92
CA ILE A 14 20.00 -2.34 5.82
C ILE A 14 19.95 -3.01 4.45
N LEU A 15 21.11 -3.39 3.92
CA LEU A 15 21.17 -4.17 2.68
C LEU A 15 21.21 -5.66 3.05
N LEU A 16 20.17 -6.40 2.66
CA LEU A 16 20.11 -7.85 2.78
C LEU A 16 20.60 -8.48 1.48
N SER A 17 21.41 -9.55 1.56
CA SER A 17 21.86 -10.24 0.35
C SER A 17 20.71 -11.06 -0.25
N LYS A 18 20.72 -11.25 -1.57
CA LYS A 18 19.74 -12.13 -2.25
C LYS A 18 19.73 -13.53 -1.63
N ALA A 19 20.91 -14.08 -1.33
CA ALA A 19 21.05 -15.38 -0.68
C ALA A 19 20.36 -15.47 0.70
N MET A 20 20.27 -14.35 1.46
CA MET A 20 19.49 -14.34 2.70
C MET A 20 17.99 -14.34 2.45
N LEU A 21 17.52 -13.60 1.43
CA LEU A 21 16.11 -13.57 1.07
C LEU A 21 15.63 -14.92 0.54
N ASP A 22 16.42 -15.55 -0.33
CA ASP A 22 16.14 -16.86 -0.93
C ASP A 22 16.09 -17.97 0.14
N GLN A 23 16.86 -17.86 1.24
CA GLN A 23 16.87 -18.86 2.33
C GLN A 23 15.58 -18.89 3.15
N VAL A 24 14.79 -17.82 3.09
CA VAL A 24 13.53 -17.68 3.84
C VAL A 24 12.35 -17.45 2.92
N ASP A 25 12.49 -17.76 1.62
CA ASP A 25 11.44 -17.65 0.60
C ASP A 25 10.80 -16.24 0.53
N ILE A 26 11.62 -15.20 0.64
CA ILE A 26 11.19 -13.80 0.45
C ILE A 26 11.43 -13.38 -1.00
N GLU A 27 10.37 -12.94 -1.68
CA GLU A 27 10.43 -12.42 -3.05
C GLU A 27 10.25 -10.89 -3.10
N GLU A 28 9.00 -10.42 -3.05
CA GLU A 28 8.64 -9.00 -3.29
C GLU A 28 8.21 -8.26 -2.01
N TYR A 29 7.42 -8.92 -1.15
CA TYR A 29 6.83 -8.32 0.05
C TYR A 29 7.26 -9.05 1.32
N VAL A 30 7.52 -8.27 2.37
CA VAL A 30 7.89 -8.77 3.70
C VAL A 30 7.00 -8.14 4.76
N ASN A 31 6.72 -8.91 5.81
CA ASN A 31 6.22 -8.36 7.07
C ASN A 31 7.40 -7.91 7.93
N VAL A 32 7.22 -6.78 8.61
CA VAL A 32 8.22 -6.22 9.53
C VAL A 32 7.56 -5.95 10.88
N GLU A 33 8.08 -6.60 11.92
CA GLU A 33 7.59 -6.45 13.30
C GLU A 33 8.72 -6.09 14.26
N VAL A 34 8.44 -5.26 15.26
CA VAL A 34 9.35 -5.03 16.39
C VAL A 34 8.97 -5.96 17.53
N LYS A 35 9.89 -6.83 17.95
CA LYS A 35 9.74 -7.71 19.12
C LYS A 35 10.89 -7.49 20.09
N GLY A 36 10.59 -6.84 21.21
CA GLY A 36 11.58 -6.50 22.22
C GLY A 36 12.66 -5.58 21.65
N ASN A 37 13.90 -6.07 21.57
CA ASN A 37 15.05 -5.34 21.02
C ASN A 37 15.42 -5.77 19.59
N ALA A 38 14.54 -6.49 18.89
CA ALA A 38 14.78 -7.01 17.55
C ALA A 38 13.71 -6.54 16.55
N ILE A 39 14.13 -6.38 15.29
CA ILE A 39 13.23 -6.25 14.14
C ILE A 39 13.17 -7.62 13.46
N MET A 40 11.99 -8.20 13.41
CA MET A 40 11.71 -9.46 12.73
C MET A 40 11.24 -9.15 11.31
N ILE A 41 11.89 -9.77 10.32
CA ILE A 41 11.52 -9.68 8.91
C ILE A 41 11.20 -11.10 8.44
N PHE A 42 10.02 -11.30 7.86
CA PHE A 42 9.55 -12.61 7.41
C PHE A 42 8.65 -12.47 6.17
N PRO A 43 8.45 -13.55 5.38
CA PRO A 43 7.61 -13.51 4.18
C PRO A 43 6.23 -12.93 4.44
N ALA A 44 5.75 -12.10 3.53
CA ALA A 44 4.36 -11.70 3.52
C ALA A 44 3.49 -12.92 3.18
N SER A 45 2.52 -13.23 4.04
CA SER A 45 1.61 -14.38 3.86
C SER A 45 0.48 -14.12 2.87
N THR A 46 0.30 -12.88 2.44
CA THR A 46 -0.86 -12.44 1.65
C THR A 46 -0.37 -11.44 0.62
N ASN A 47 -0.84 -11.58 -0.63
CA ASN A 47 -0.63 -10.54 -1.62
C ASN A 47 -1.45 -9.31 -1.19
N PRO A 48 -0.87 -8.10 -1.06
CA PRO A 48 -1.62 -6.92 -0.61
C PRO A 48 -2.90 -6.62 -1.40
N ARG A 49 -2.98 -7.11 -2.65
CA ARG A 49 -4.15 -6.97 -3.53
C ARG A 49 -4.94 -8.26 -3.74
N GLU A 50 -4.71 -9.28 -2.92
CA GLU A 50 -5.49 -10.51 -2.94
C GLU A 50 -6.97 -10.19 -2.71
N GLY A 51 -7.84 -10.74 -3.55
CA GLY A 51 -9.29 -10.49 -3.49
C GLY A 51 -9.76 -9.15 -4.05
N TRP A 52 -8.87 -8.19 -4.38
CA TRP A 52 -9.29 -6.89 -4.90
C TRP A 52 -10.09 -7.00 -6.19
N ALA A 53 -9.62 -7.83 -7.14
CA ALA A 53 -10.32 -8.02 -8.42
C ALA A 53 -11.75 -8.58 -8.24
N GLU A 54 -11.95 -9.43 -7.24
CA GLU A 54 -13.26 -9.97 -6.90
C GLU A 54 -14.14 -8.90 -6.25
N GLN A 55 -13.60 -8.15 -5.29
CA GLN A 55 -14.33 -7.07 -4.62
C GLN A 55 -14.76 -5.96 -5.60
N PHE A 56 -13.90 -5.59 -6.56
CA PHE A 56 -14.28 -4.65 -7.63
C PHE A 56 -15.39 -5.21 -8.52
N ARG A 57 -15.39 -6.51 -8.80
CA ARG A 57 -16.47 -7.14 -9.57
C ARG A 57 -17.79 -7.10 -8.80
N LEU A 58 -17.76 -7.50 -7.52
CA LEU A 58 -18.93 -7.47 -6.64
C LEU A 58 -19.48 -6.06 -6.41
N ALA A 59 -18.60 -5.04 -6.31
CA ALA A 59 -19.01 -3.65 -6.22
C ALA A 59 -19.76 -3.19 -7.49
N ASN A 60 -19.26 -3.55 -8.68
CA ASN A 60 -19.92 -3.25 -9.95
C ASN A 60 -21.22 -4.05 -10.15
N GLU A 61 -21.32 -5.27 -9.62
CA GLU A 61 -22.51 -6.12 -9.76
C GLU A 61 -23.63 -5.71 -8.81
N ASN A 62 -23.31 -5.15 -7.64
CA ASN A 62 -24.30 -4.76 -6.63
C ASN A 62 -24.86 -3.33 -6.80
N GLU A 63 -24.19 -2.45 -7.56
CA GLU A 63 -24.71 -1.09 -7.81
C GLU A 63 -24.57 -0.66 -9.28
N ALA A 64 -25.44 -1.19 -10.12
CA ALA A 64 -26.19 -0.35 -11.06
C ALA A 64 -27.51 0.14 -10.41
N SER A 65 -27.50 0.32 -9.09
CA SER A 65 -28.67 0.63 -8.27
C SER A 65 -28.66 2.11 -7.89
N ALA A 66 -28.84 3.01 -8.85
CA ALA A 66 -29.17 4.43 -8.65
C ALA A 66 -28.28 5.31 -7.73
N GLU A 67 -27.30 4.78 -7.00
CA GLU A 67 -26.37 5.47 -6.08
C GLU A 67 -25.00 5.79 -6.71
N ASP A 68 -24.76 5.31 -7.93
CA ASP A 68 -23.80 5.91 -8.88
C ASP A 68 -24.25 7.31 -9.37
N GLN A 69 -25.38 7.81 -8.87
CA GLN A 69 -25.65 9.25 -8.84
C GLN A 69 -24.69 9.88 -7.83
N ASN A 70 -23.64 10.54 -8.35
CA ASN A 70 -22.71 11.42 -7.63
C ASN A 70 -23.01 11.48 -6.12
N ALA A 71 -22.49 10.51 -5.34
CA ALA A 71 -22.83 10.35 -3.92
C ALA A 71 -22.42 11.58 -3.07
N MET A 72 -21.57 12.44 -3.63
CA MET A 72 -21.16 13.71 -3.04
C MET A 72 -22.01 14.91 -3.51
N GLY A 73 -22.90 14.73 -4.49
CA GLY A 73 -23.53 15.82 -5.22
C GLY A 73 -22.49 16.74 -5.90
N ASP A 74 -22.96 17.75 -6.61
CA ASP A 74 -22.05 18.81 -7.07
C ASP A 74 -21.67 19.66 -5.85
N LEU A 75 -20.43 19.49 -5.37
CA LEU A 75 -19.87 20.28 -4.28
C LEU A 75 -19.26 21.56 -4.82
N PHE A 76 -20.08 22.61 -4.88
CA PHE A 76 -19.63 23.94 -5.24
C PHE A 76 -18.78 24.54 -4.10
N ASN A 77 -17.67 25.15 -4.47
CA ASN A 77 -16.85 25.96 -3.58
C ASN A 77 -16.42 27.26 -4.29
N ALA A 78 -15.89 28.24 -3.53
CA ALA A 78 -15.59 29.56 -4.07
C ALA A 78 -14.60 29.56 -5.27
N PHE A 79 -13.80 28.50 -5.41
CA PHE A 79 -12.91 28.30 -6.54
C PHE A 79 -13.68 28.15 -7.86
N ASP A 80 -14.81 27.45 -7.84
CA ASP A 80 -15.60 27.11 -9.03
C ASP A 80 -16.21 28.37 -9.68
N ASP A 81 -16.49 29.41 -8.88
CA ASP A 81 -17.10 30.66 -9.33
C ASP A 81 -16.10 31.74 -9.71
N SER A 82 -14.94 31.80 -9.06
CA SER A 82 -14.12 33.02 -9.04
C SER A 82 -12.64 32.84 -9.40
N GLU A 83 -12.14 31.59 -9.39
CA GLU A 83 -10.72 31.33 -9.59
C GLU A 83 -10.42 30.58 -10.89
N TRP A 84 -11.45 30.10 -11.59
CA TRP A 84 -11.26 29.39 -12.84
C TRP A 84 -11.02 30.36 -14.01
N THR A 85 -9.77 30.45 -14.47
CA THR A 85 -9.36 31.19 -15.65
C THR A 85 -8.53 30.30 -16.58
N TRP A 86 -8.90 30.27 -17.87
CA TRP A 86 -8.23 29.53 -18.94
C TRP A 86 -6.86 30.11 -19.30
#